data_AF-A0A2U1QQR2-F1
#
_entry.id   AF-A0A2U1QQR2-F1
#
_cell.length_a   1.000
_cell.length_b   1.000
_cell.length_c   1.000
_cell.angle_alpha   90.00
_cell.angle_beta   90.00
_cell.angle_gamma   90.00
#
_symmetry.space_group_name_H-M   'P 1'
#
loop_
_entity.id
_entity.type
_entity.pdbx_description
1 polymer ?
#
loop_
_entity_poly.entity_id
_entity_poly.type
_entity_poly.pdbx_seq_one_letter_code
_entity_poly.pdbx_strand_id
1 'polypeptide(L)'
;MKIFKQTLGYIIVFFVLFWICCVAKCEYLTKKYEAQFQIPNEIQNMIDGKKTKKILSYSNSHAQVYFVSSGNSSGDIVNFIKVNGEWKFKNWKTVWSKTGSAEDFIWPYLR
;
A
#
# COMPACT_ATOMS: atom_id res chain seq x y z
N MET A 1 25.72 -29.37 -12.45
CA MET A 1 24.23 -29.19 -12.40
C MET A 1 23.64 -29.12 -10.99
N LYS A 2 24.04 -29.95 -10.01
CA LYS A 2 23.47 -29.90 -8.64
C LYS A 2 23.68 -28.56 -7.92
N ILE A 3 24.90 -28.03 -7.97
CA ILE A 3 25.26 -26.76 -7.32
C ILE A 3 24.45 -25.59 -7.90
N PHE A 4 24.32 -25.51 -9.23
CA PHE A 4 23.51 -24.48 -9.90
C PHE A 4 22.03 -24.49 -9.46
N LYS A 5 21.43 -25.68 -9.31
CA LYS A 5 20.06 -25.83 -8.81
C LYS A 5 19.92 -25.39 -7.35
N GLN A 6 20.92 -25.66 -6.51
CA GLN A 6 20.93 -25.24 -5.10
C GLN A 6 21.08 -23.72 -4.97
N THR A 7 22.01 -23.12 -5.71
CA THR A 7 22.20 -21.65 -5.73
C THR A 7 20.93 -20.94 -6.20
N LEU A 8 20.27 -21.45 -7.25
CA LEU A 8 18.99 -20.90 -7.72
C LEU A 8 17.90 -20.99 -6.63
N GLY A 9 17.84 -22.11 -5.91
CA GLY A 9 16.92 -22.27 -4.78
C GLY A 9 17.13 -21.22 -3.69
N TYR A 10 18.37 -20.96 -3.28
CA TYR A 10 18.67 -19.94 -2.28
C TYR A 10 18.29 -18.53 -2.72
N ILE A 11 18.49 -18.20 -4.01
CA ILE A 11 18.10 -16.91 -4.57
C ILE A 11 16.58 -16.73 -4.47
N ILE A 12 15.79 -17.74 -4.85
CA ILE A 12 14.32 -17.68 -4.77
C ILE A 12 13.86 -17.49 -3.31
N VAL A 13 14.43 -18.26 -2.37
CA VAL A 13 14.10 -18.16 -0.94
C VAL A 13 14.44 -16.75 -0.42
N PHE A 14 15.59 -16.21 -0.80
CA PHE A 14 15.98 -14.85 -0.41
C PHE A 14 14.97 -13.80 -0.89
N PHE A 15 14.51 -13.87 -2.14
CA PHE A 15 13.49 -12.96 -2.66
C PHE A 15 12.15 -13.08 -1.93
N VAL A 16 11.72 -14.31 -1.62
CA VAL A 16 10.49 -14.55 -0.86
C VAL A 16 10.59 -13.98 0.55
N LEU A 17 11.71 -14.20 1.24
CA LEU A 17 11.94 -13.63 2.58
C LEU A 17 11.96 -12.10 2.55
N PHE A 18 12.63 -11.51 1.55
CA PHE A 18 12.65 -10.05 1.37
C PHE A 18 11.24 -9.48 1.14
N TRP A 19 10.43 -10.15 0.31
CA TRP A 19 9.04 -9.78 0.08
C TRP A 19 8.20 -9.86 1.36
N ILE A 20 8.33 -10.95 2.14
CA ILE A 20 7.65 -11.11 3.43
C ILE A 20 8.03 -9.98 4.40
N CYS A 21 9.31 -9.60 4.48
CA CYS A 21 9.74 -8.47 5.32
C CYS A 21 9.07 -7.16 4.93
N CYS A 22 8.90 -6.91 3.62
CA CYS A 22 8.21 -5.71 3.13
C CYS A 22 6.72 -5.73 3.52
N VAL A 23 6.04 -6.87 3.36
CA VAL A 23 4.64 -7.03 3.78
C VAL A 23 4.52 -6.80 5.29
N ALA A 24 5.38 -7.46 6.08
CA ALA A 24 5.37 -7.34 7.54
C ALA A 24 5.58 -5.89 8.01
N LYS A 25 6.45 -5.12 7.35
CA LYS A 25 6.61 -3.68 7.62
C LYS A 25 5.30 -2.92 7.40
N CYS A 26 4.64 -3.14 6.27
CA CYS A 26 3.37 -2.46 5.96
C CYS A 26 2.27 -2.85 6.96
N GLU A 27 2.17 -4.13 7.33
CA GLU A 27 1.22 -4.61 8.35
C GLU A 27 1.49 -4.00 9.73
N TYR A 28 2.76 -3.94 10.14
CA TYR A 28 3.17 -3.29 11.38
C TYR A 28 2.79 -1.80 11.40
N LEU A 29 3.10 -1.07 10.32
CA LEU A 29 2.73 0.34 10.19
C LEU A 29 1.22 0.53 10.23
N THR A 30 0.49 -0.33 9.52
CA THR A 30 -0.98 -0.31 9.48
C THR A 30 -1.53 -0.47 10.88
N LYS A 31 -1.17 -1.55 11.59
CA LYS A 31 -1.64 -1.78 12.97
C LYS A 31 -1.33 -0.62 13.92
N LYS A 32 -0.19 0.06 13.73
CA LYS A 32 0.25 1.14 14.61
C LYS A 32 -0.43 2.48 14.34
N TYR A 33 -0.64 2.82 13.06
CA TYR A 33 -1.01 4.18 12.67
C TYR A 33 -2.32 4.29 11.90
N GLU A 34 -2.99 3.17 11.57
CA GLU A 34 -4.20 3.21 10.75
C GLU A 34 -5.30 4.11 11.30
N ALA A 35 -5.45 4.19 12.62
CA ALA A 35 -6.46 5.03 13.25
C ALA A 35 -6.30 6.54 12.93
N GLN A 36 -5.09 6.97 12.55
CA GLN A 36 -4.80 8.37 12.19
C GLN A 36 -5.27 8.74 10.79
N PHE A 37 -5.62 7.74 9.95
CA PHE A 37 -5.92 7.96 8.54
C PHE A 37 -7.30 7.42 8.18
N GLN A 38 -8.13 8.30 7.65
CA GLN A 38 -9.41 7.99 7.05
C GLN A 38 -9.43 8.49 5.61
N ILE A 39 -10.37 7.99 4.81
CA ILE A 39 -10.56 8.51 3.45
C ILE A 39 -11.01 9.97 3.58
N PRO A 40 -10.32 10.93 2.93
CA PRO A 40 -10.73 12.33 2.95
C PRO A 40 -12.10 12.51 2.30
N ASN A 41 -12.95 13.36 2.89
CA ASN A 41 -14.30 13.64 2.38
C ASN A 41 -14.29 14.10 0.91
N GLU A 42 -13.24 14.83 0.49
CA GLU A 42 -13.04 15.34 -0.87
C GLU A 42 -13.00 14.24 -1.94
N ILE A 43 -12.47 13.07 -1.60
CA ILE A 43 -12.30 11.94 -2.53
C ILE A 43 -13.15 10.72 -2.14
N GLN A 44 -13.95 10.84 -1.08
CA GLN A 44 -14.78 9.75 -0.54
C GLN A 44 -15.80 9.22 -1.55
N ASN A 45 -16.33 10.08 -2.43
CA ASN A 45 -17.26 9.65 -3.47
C ASN A 45 -16.55 8.98 -4.66
N MET A 46 -15.22 9.12 -4.76
CA MET A 46 -14.42 8.57 -5.86
C MET A 46 -13.69 7.28 -5.43
N ILE A 47 -13.28 7.18 -4.17
CA ILE A 47 -12.80 5.94 -3.55
C ILE A 47 -14.00 5.28 -2.87
N ASP A 48 -14.62 4.28 -3.52
CA ASP A 48 -15.66 3.47 -2.89
C ASP A 48 -15.07 2.62 -1.76
N GLY A 49 -14.98 3.27 -0.59
CA GLY A 49 -14.26 2.78 0.56
C GLY A 49 -15.08 1.74 1.31
N LYS A 50 -14.70 0.47 1.17
CA LYS A 50 -14.12 -0.33 2.27
C LYS A 50 -13.94 -1.78 1.86
N LYS A 51 -12.68 -2.16 1.66
CA LYS A 51 -12.24 -3.53 1.95
C LYS A 51 -10.95 -3.58 2.73
N THR A 52 -9.96 -2.74 2.41
CA THR A 52 -8.65 -2.81 3.09
C THR A 52 -7.93 -1.47 3.05
N LYS A 53 -7.30 -1.10 4.18
CA LYS A 53 -6.42 0.06 4.34
C LYS A 53 -5.05 -0.43 4.76
N LYS A 54 -3.99 -0.03 4.06
CA LYS A 54 -2.60 -0.40 4.36
C LYS A 54 -1.70 0.82 4.36
N ILE A 55 -0.84 0.97 5.35
CA ILE A 55 0.14 2.06 5.42
C ILE A 55 1.43 1.59 4.73
N LEU A 56 1.72 2.19 3.57
CA LEU A 56 2.90 1.87 2.78
C LEU A 56 4.15 2.52 3.38
N SER A 57 4.02 3.78 3.79
CA SER A 57 5.10 4.54 4.41
C SER A 57 4.56 5.53 5.44
N TYR A 58 5.36 5.77 6.48
CA TYR A 58 5.06 6.70 7.56
C TYR A 58 6.33 7.39 8.00
N SER A 59 6.27 8.70 8.18
CA SER A 59 7.32 9.55 8.72
C SER A 59 6.69 10.64 9.59
N ASN A 60 7.51 11.49 10.21
CA ASN A 60 7.00 12.58 11.05
C ASN A 60 6.21 13.65 10.28
N SER A 61 6.41 13.76 8.97
CA SER A 61 5.78 14.81 8.13
C SER A 61 4.96 14.28 6.96
N HIS A 62 5.15 13.02 6.56
CA HIS A 62 4.49 12.41 5.40
C HIS A 62 4.03 10.98 5.69
N ALA A 63 2.89 10.60 5.12
CA ALA A 63 2.42 9.22 5.12
C ALA A 63 1.76 8.87 3.79
N GLN A 64 1.87 7.60 3.40
CA GLN A 64 1.20 7.05 2.21
C GLN A 64 0.33 5.89 2.64
N VAL A 65 -0.94 5.98 2.27
CA VAL A 65 -1.95 5.00 2.66
C VAL A 65 -2.58 4.44 1.40
N TYR A 66 -2.52 3.13 1.28
CA TYR A 66 -3.12 2.37 0.20
C TYR A 66 -4.53 1.91 0.61
N PHE A 67 -5.51 2.28 -0.19
CA PHE A 67 -6.90 1.89 -0.03
C PHE A 67 -7.30 0.96 -1.17
N VAL A 68 -7.99 -0.12 -0.84
CA VAL A 68 -8.64 -1.01 -1.81
C VAL A 68 -10.14 -0.84 -1.69
N SER A 69 -10.75 -0.46 -2.81
CA SER A 69 -12.19 -0.26 -2.92
C SER A 69 -12.95 -1.58 -2.81
N SER A 70 -14.22 -1.48 -2.44
CA SER A 70 -15.12 -2.62 -2.32
C SER A 70 -15.12 -3.48 -3.59
N GLY A 71 -15.18 -4.81 -3.44
CA GLY A 71 -15.12 -5.73 -4.58
C GLY A 71 -13.76 -5.81 -5.30
N ASN A 72 -12.68 -5.27 -4.70
CA ASN A 72 -11.37 -5.13 -5.33
C ASN A 72 -11.50 -4.41 -6.69
N SER A 73 -12.28 -3.34 -6.76
CA SER A 73 -12.58 -2.60 -8.01
C SER A 73 -11.47 -1.61 -8.39
N SER A 74 -10.84 -0.98 -7.41
CA SER A 74 -9.66 -0.12 -7.57
C SER A 74 -8.72 -0.24 -6.38
N GLY A 75 -7.48 0.19 -6.61
CA GLY A 75 -6.48 0.42 -5.58
C GLY A 75 -5.92 1.82 -5.69
N ASP A 76 -5.96 2.57 -4.60
CA ASP A 76 -5.68 4.00 -4.56
C ASP A 76 -4.61 4.31 -3.50
N ILE A 77 -3.58 5.06 -3.86
CA ILE A 77 -2.64 5.65 -2.88
C ILE A 77 -3.14 7.05 -2.54
N VAL A 78 -3.34 7.30 -1.25
CA VAL A 78 -3.63 8.61 -0.70
C VAL A 78 -2.40 9.09 0.09
N ASN A 79 -1.89 10.26 -0.28
CA ASN A 79 -0.75 10.88 0.38
C ASN A 79 -1.24 11.91 1.40
N PHE A 80 -0.67 11.85 2.60
CA PHE A 80 -0.95 12.77 3.69
C PHE A 80 0.32 13.52 4.08
N ILE A 81 0.15 14.77 4.50
CA ILE A 81 1.20 15.60 5.11
C ILE A 81 0.78 16.04 6.50
N LYS A 82 1.75 16.18 7.39
CA LYS A 82 1.51 16.66 8.75
C LYS A 82 1.75 18.17 8.79
N VAL A 83 0.70 18.93 9.08
CA VAL A 83 0.74 20.40 9.21
C VAL A 83 0.23 20.73 10.61
N ASN A 84 1.05 21.45 11.39
CA ASN A 84 0.73 21.84 12.77
C ASN A 84 0.28 20.67 13.67
N GLY A 85 0.91 19.49 13.51
CA GLY A 85 0.60 18.31 14.30
C GLY A 85 -0.57 17.46 13.77
N GLU A 86 -1.30 17.93 12.78
CA GLU A 86 -2.46 17.23 12.20
C GLU A 86 -2.15 16.67 10.81
N TRP A 87 -2.69 15.49 10.52
CA TRP A 87 -2.62 14.90 9.18
C TRP A 87 -3.64 15.56 8.26
N LYS A 88 -3.17 16.04 7.12
CA LYS A 88 -3.98 16.65 6.06
C LYS A 88 -3.80 15.87 4.76
N PHE A 89 -4.89 15.75 4.01
CA PHE A 89 -4.85 15.23 2.66
C PHE A 89 -3.95 16.11 1.79
N LYS A 90 -3.10 15.50 0.97
CA LYS A 90 -2.26 16.22 -0.01
C LYS A 90 -2.73 15.96 -1.43
N ASN A 91 -2.79 14.70 -1.81
CA ASN A 91 -3.24 14.24 -3.12
C ASN A 91 -3.48 12.73 -3.08
N TRP A 92 -3.99 12.19 -4.19
CA TRP A 92 -4.19 10.76 -4.39
C TRP A 92 -3.81 10.34 -5.81
N LYS A 93 -3.59 9.04 -6.00
CA LYS A 93 -3.37 8.39 -7.29
C LYS A 93 -4.06 7.05 -7.29
N THR A 94 -4.95 6.80 -8.25
CA THR A 94 -5.40 5.45 -8.57
C THR A 94 -4.26 4.68 -9.22
N VAL A 95 -3.84 3.61 -8.58
CA VAL A 95 -2.75 2.74 -9.03
C VAL A 95 -3.29 1.77 -10.05
N TRP A 96 -4.44 1.16 -9.74
CA TRP A 96 -5.07 0.22 -10.64
C TRP A 96 -6.59 0.27 -10.52
N SER A 97 -7.27 -0.10 -11.60
CA SER A 97 -8.72 -0.24 -11.67
C SER A 97 -9.10 -1.49 -12.44
N LYS A 98 -10.32 -2.00 -12.22
CA LYS A 98 -10.94 -3.06 -13.05
C LYS A 98 -11.67 -2.48 -14.26
N THR A 99 -12.26 -1.29 -14.12
CA THR A 99 -13.13 -0.68 -15.13
C THR A 99 -12.53 0.56 -15.78
N GLY A 100 -11.47 1.12 -15.18
CA GLY A 100 -10.71 2.24 -15.74
C GLY A 100 -9.46 1.79 -16.50
N SER A 101 -8.68 2.77 -16.95
CA SER A 101 -7.41 2.57 -17.66
C SER A 101 -6.18 2.46 -16.76
N ALA A 102 -6.35 2.60 -15.44
CA ALA A 102 -5.23 2.54 -14.50
C ALA A 102 -4.74 1.09 -14.33
N GLU A 103 -3.46 0.87 -14.63
CA GLU A 103 -2.79 -0.42 -14.49
C GLU A 103 -1.34 -0.19 -14.05
N ASP A 104 -1.13 -0.18 -12.75
CA ASP A 104 0.19 -0.03 -12.12
C ASP A 104 0.31 -1.02 -10.95
N PHE A 105 1.53 -1.18 -10.47
CA PHE A 105 1.87 -2.16 -9.43
C PHE A 105 2.08 -1.48 -8.08
N ILE A 106 1.65 -2.14 -6.99
CA ILE A 106 1.89 -1.65 -5.63
C ILE A 106 2.73 -2.64 -4.82
N TRP A 107 4.00 -2.30 -4.60
CA TRP A 107 4.82 -3.12 -3.71
C TRP A 107 4.38 -2.93 -2.24
N PRO A 108 4.30 -3.99 -1.41
CA PRO A 108 4.53 -5.41 -1.70
C PRO A 108 3.24 -6.19 -2.04
N TYR A 109 2.10 -5.53 -2.25
CA TYR A 109 0.83 -6.22 -2.43
C TYR A 109 0.63 -6.71 -3.87
N LEU A 110 0.47 -8.02 -4.02
CA LEU A 110 0.12 -8.63 -5.29
C LEU A 110 -1.40 -8.54 -5.49
N ARG A 111 -1.84 -8.16 -6.69
CA ARG A 111 -3.24 -8.09 -7.10
C ARG A 111 -3.66 -9.40 -7.77
#